data_AF-A0A1M5P512-F1
#
_entry.id   AF-A0A1M5P512-F1
#
_cell.length_a   1.000
_cell.length_b   1.000
_cell.length_c   1.000
_cell.angle_alpha   90.00
_cell.angle_beta   90.00
_cell.angle_gamma   90.00
#
_symmetry.space_group_name_H-M   'P 1'
#
loop_
_entity.id
_entity.type
_entity.pdbx_description
1 polymer ?
#
loop_
_entity_poly.entity_id
_entity_poly.type
_entity_poly.pdbx_seq_one_letter_code
_entity_poly.pdbx_strand_id
1 'polypeptide(L)'
;MSNCPFCKTEVVASKIGHLDLRICPKCFSTFFPCDQTMALRGDIPDRSREMWYNALKAKNAPDPDMAGACCIDHGEPLVDGNIPDYGIPGKVTTCCKMFHLPPSQMLAILKRTLDSPFQKPSSGKHHFFFIRAIDALVNKWFGEKMPEVDPLDEIQYNLHLKKIFE
;
A
#
# COMPACT_ATOMS: atom_id res chain seq x y z
N MET A 1 -18.78 1.94 -8.33
CA MET A 1 -17.76 2.93 -7.92
C MET A 1 -18.17 3.47 -6.56
N SER A 2 -17.25 3.47 -5.59
CA SER A 2 -17.54 3.89 -4.22
C SER A 2 -16.99 5.31 -3.99
N ASN A 3 -17.72 6.14 -3.23
CA ASN A 3 -17.25 7.47 -2.86
C ASN A 3 -16.59 7.41 -1.49
N CYS A 4 -15.51 8.19 -1.31
CA CYS A 4 -14.85 8.32 -0.02
C CYS A 4 -15.85 8.76 1.05
N PRO A 5 -16.01 8.01 2.16
CA PRO A 5 -17.00 8.35 3.17
C PRO A 5 -16.71 9.71 3.85
N PHE A 6 -15.45 10.16 3.83
CA PHE A 6 -15.01 11.38 4.48
C PHE A 6 -15.19 12.63 3.62
N CYS A 7 -14.72 12.61 2.36
CA CYS A 7 -14.71 13.79 1.49
C CYS A 7 -15.58 13.67 0.23
N LYS A 8 -16.31 12.54 0.10
CA LYS A 8 -17.27 12.21 -0.97
C LYS A 8 -16.67 12.14 -2.39
N THR A 9 -15.36 12.29 -2.53
CA THR A 9 -14.66 12.11 -3.81
C THR A 9 -14.61 10.63 -4.16
N GLU A 10 -14.80 10.32 -5.45
CA GLU A 10 -14.68 8.97 -5.97
C GLU A 10 -13.30 8.36 -5.64
N VAL A 11 -13.28 7.12 -5.16
CA VAL A 11 -12.02 6.44 -4.82
C VAL A 11 -11.44 5.70 -6.02
N VAL A 12 -10.12 5.68 -6.10
CA VAL A 12 -9.40 4.88 -7.08
C VAL A 12 -9.21 3.48 -6.51
N ALA A 13 -9.81 2.48 -7.16
CA ALA A 13 -9.61 1.07 -6.83
C ALA A 13 -8.43 0.49 -7.61
N SER A 14 -7.66 -0.37 -6.95
CA SER A 14 -6.51 -1.05 -7.51
C SER A 14 -6.36 -2.42 -6.85
N LYS A 15 -6.06 -3.44 -7.65
CA LYS A 15 -5.74 -4.78 -7.16
C LYS A 15 -4.24 -5.03 -7.30
N ILE A 16 -3.56 -5.26 -6.18
CA ILE A 16 -2.12 -5.54 -6.12
C ILE A 16 -1.93 -6.94 -5.55
N GLY A 17 -1.74 -7.95 -6.41
CA GLY A 17 -1.75 -9.35 -5.98
C GLY A 17 -3.09 -9.72 -5.32
N HIS A 18 -3.05 -10.03 -4.03
CA HIS A 18 -4.21 -10.34 -3.19
C HIS A 18 -4.76 -9.13 -2.45
N LEU A 19 -4.13 -7.96 -2.55
CA LEU A 19 -4.58 -6.73 -1.92
C LEU A 19 -5.60 -6.00 -2.79
N ASP A 20 -6.84 -5.93 -2.31
CA ASP A 20 -7.91 -5.09 -2.85
C ASP A 20 -7.83 -3.69 -2.21
N LEU A 21 -7.08 -2.80 -2.86
CA LEU A 21 -6.74 -1.49 -2.36
C LEU A 21 -7.64 -0.42 -2.97
N ARG A 22 -8.15 0.50 -2.15
CA ARG A 22 -8.84 1.70 -2.60
C ARG A 22 -8.24 2.92 -1.92
N ILE A 23 -7.93 3.96 -2.70
CA ILE A 23 -7.35 5.20 -2.17
C ILE A 23 -8.16 6.37 -2.70
N CYS A 24 -8.51 7.30 -1.80
CA CYS A 24 -9.11 8.56 -2.21
C CYS A 24 -8.04 9.51 -2.77
N PRO A 25 -8.15 10.01 -4.01
CA PRO A 25 -7.14 10.90 -4.60
C PRO A 25 -7.13 12.31 -3.99
N LYS A 26 -8.18 12.68 -3.24
CA LYS A 26 -8.31 14.03 -2.63
C LYS A 26 -7.75 14.10 -1.21
N CYS A 27 -8.14 13.15 -0.36
CA CYS A 27 -7.74 13.14 1.06
C CYS A 27 -6.74 12.03 1.39
N PHE A 28 -6.38 11.17 0.42
CA PHE A 28 -5.43 10.07 0.56
C PHE A 28 -5.78 9.02 1.63
N SER A 29 -7.01 9.04 2.15
CA SER A 29 -7.53 7.94 2.95
C SER A 29 -7.52 6.64 2.17
N THR A 30 -7.13 5.58 2.86
CA THR A 30 -6.89 4.27 2.30
C THR A 30 -7.87 3.26 2.88
N PHE A 31 -8.39 2.39 2.02
CA PHE A 31 -9.39 1.38 2.37
C PHE A 31 -8.95 0.04 1.78
N PHE A 32 -8.92 -1.00 2.61
CA PHE A 32 -8.69 -2.38 2.18
C PHE A 32 -9.23 -3.36 3.24
N PRO A 33 -9.53 -4.61 2.86
CA PRO A 33 -10.07 -5.63 3.78
C PRO A 33 -9.14 -5.93 4.96
N CYS A 34 -9.72 -6.13 6.15
CA CYS A 34 -8.93 -6.37 7.37
C CYS A 34 -8.18 -7.70 7.39
N ASP A 35 -8.60 -8.69 6.60
CA ASP A 35 -7.93 -9.98 6.42
C ASP A 35 -6.73 -9.92 5.45
N GLN A 36 -6.53 -8.78 4.78
CA GLN A 36 -5.45 -8.57 3.80
C GLN A 36 -4.26 -7.77 4.36
N THR A 37 -4.11 -7.66 5.69
CA THR A 37 -2.96 -7.01 6.33
C THR A 37 -1.62 -7.61 5.91
N MET A 38 -1.57 -8.93 5.71
CA MET A 38 -0.38 -9.62 5.21
C MET A 38 -0.13 -9.38 3.73
N ALA A 39 -1.16 -9.20 2.91
CA ALA A 39 -0.99 -8.84 1.50
C ALA A 39 -0.38 -7.44 1.36
N LEU A 40 -0.78 -6.48 2.21
CA LEU A 40 -0.14 -5.15 2.26
C LEU A 40 1.38 -5.25 2.47
N ARG A 41 1.83 -6.20 3.30
CA ARG A 41 3.26 -6.41 3.61
C ARG A 41 3.97 -7.30 2.59
N GLY A 42 3.33 -8.35 2.11
CA GLY A 42 3.94 -9.40 1.27
C GLY A 42 3.85 -9.12 -0.23
N ASP A 43 2.73 -8.56 -0.70
CA ASP A 43 2.47 -8.38 -2.14
C ASP A 43 2.95 -7.02 -2.65
N ILE A 44 3.20 -6.06 -1.75
CA ILE A 44 3.86 -4.80 -2.08
C ILE A 44 5.33 -4.87 -1.64
N PRO A 45 6.29 -4.85 -2.59
CA PRO A 45 7.71 -4.83 -2.28
C PRO A 45 8.10 -3.68 -1.33
N ASP A 46 9.13 -3.89 -0.52
CA ASP A 46 9.61 -2.89 0.45
C ASP A 46 9.86 -1.53 -0.23
N ARG A 47 10.47 -1.52 -1.41
CA ARG A 47 10.74 -0.30 -2.17
C ARG A 47 9.46 0.42 -2.61
N SER A 48 8.48 -0.31 -3.16
CA SER A 48 7.19 0.27 -3.52
C SER A 48 6.45 0.83 -2.29
N ARG A 49 6.56 0.19 -1.12
CA ARG A 49 6.02 0.72 0.14
C ARG A 49 6.77 1.96 0.62
N GLU A 50 8.09 2.01 0.44
CA GLU A 50 8.92 3.17 0.75
C GLU A 50 8.55 4.37 -0.15
N MET A 51 8.40 4.14 -1.46
CA MET A 51 7.95 5.17 -2.40
C MET A 51 6.55 5.68 -2.02
N TRP A 52 5.62 4.78 -1.69
CA TRP A 52 4.29 5.16 -1.22
C TRP A 52 4.37 5.98 0.07
N TYR A 53 5.14 5.54 1.06
CA TYR A 53 5.32 6.26 2.31
C TYR A 53 5.84 7.68 2.07
N ASN A 54 6.88 7.82 1.24
CA ASN A 54 7.47 9.12 0.92
C ASN A 54 6.50 10.02 0.14
N ALA A 55 5.78 9.46 -0.83
CA ALA A 55 4.80 10.19 -1.62
C ALA A 55 3.63 10.69 -0.75
N LEU A 56 3.08 9.85 0.11
CA LEU A 56 2.01 10.22 1.04
C LEU A 56 2.50 11.26 2.05
N LYS A 57 3.72 11.10 2.58
CA LYS A 57 4.33 12.05 3.50
C LYS A 57 4.54 13.42 2.84
N ALA A 58 4.97 13.43 1.57
CA ALA A 58 5.17 14.67 0.80
C ALA A 58 3.87 15.43 0.53
N LYS A 59 2.72 14.74 0.44
CA LYS A 59 1.41 15.41 0.34
C LYS A 59 1.05 16.21 1.59
N ASN A 60 1.58 15.82 2.75
CA ASN A 60 1.32 16.47 4.04
C ASN A 60 -0.19 16.74 4.26
N ALA A 61 -1.03 15.80 3.84
CA ALA A 61 -2.48 15.97 3.88
C ALA A 61 -2.98 15.80 5.32
N PRO A 62 -3.85 16.70 5.80
CA PRO A 62 -4.47 16.51 7.10
C PRO A 62 -5.42 15.31 7.06
N ASP A 63 -5.55 14.65 8.20
CA ASP A 63 -6.61 13.64 8.35
C ASP A 63 -7.98 14.30 8.17
N PRO A 64 -8.90 13.66 7.43
CA PRO A 64 -10.24 14.19 7.28
C PRO A 64 -11.02 14.08 8.59
N ASP A 65 -12.10 14.85 8.70
CA ASP A 65 -13.03 14.70 9.82
C ASP A 65 -13.66 13.30 9.80
N MET A 66 -13.54 12.61 10.93
CA MET A 66 -14.05 11.26 11.15
C MET A 66 -15.36 11.26 11.96
N ALA A 67 -15.90 12.44 12.31
CA ALA A 67 -17.19 12.57 12.94
C ALA A 67 -18.29 12.03 12.03
N GLY A 68 -19.07 11.06 12.52
CA GLY A 68 -20.12 10.41 11.74
C GLY A 68 -19.59 9.61 10.54
N ALA A 69 -18.33 9.17 10.57
CA ALA A 69 -17.75 8.35 9.53
C ALA A 69 -18.56 7.05 9.34
N CYS A 70 -18.70 6.64 8.07
CA CYS A 70 -19.43 5.45 7.65
C CYS A 70 -18.52 4.49 6.90
N CYS A 71 -18.93 3.22 6.87
CA CYS A 71 -18.37 2.22 5.97
C CYS A 71 -18.53 2.65 4.51
N ILE A 72 -17.44 2.59 3.74
CA ILE A 72 -17.40 2.92 2.31
C ILE A 72 -18.32 2.05 1.45
N ASP A 73 -18.56 0.80 1.86
CA ASP A 73 -19.33 -0.17 1.08
C ASP A 73 -20.79 -0.28 1.52
N HIS A 74 -21.08 -0.12 2.81
CA HIS A 74 -22.41 -0.38 3.37
C HIS A 74 -23.08 0.85 3.99
N GLY A 75 -22.35 1.95 4.21
CA GLY A 75 -22.89 3.14 4.87
C GLY A 75 -23.08 3.02 6.39
N GLU A 76 -22.85 1.83 6.97
CA GLU A 76 -22.95 1.60 8.41
C GLU A 76 -21.97 2.47 9.21
N PRO A 77 -22.36 3.03 10.37
CA PRO A 77 -21.49 3.85 11.19
C PRO A 77 -20.21 3.13 11.61
N LEU A 78 -19.09 3.85 11.57
CA LEU A 78 -17.85 3.35 12.16
C LEU A 78 -17.83 3.64 13.66
N VAL A 79 -17.29 2.70 14.44
CA VAL A 79 -17.17 2.81 15.89
C VAL A 79 -15.72 3.04 16.31
N ASP A 80 -15.53 3.69 17.45
CA ASP A 80 -14.20 3.84 18.04
C ASP A 80 -13.68 2.49 18.53
N GLY A 81 -12.41 2.21 18.24
CA GLY A 81 -11.74 0.99 18.65
C GLY A 81 -10.28 0.99 18.27
N ASN A 82 -9.66 -0.19 18.29
CA ASN A 82 -8.30 -0.36 17.79
C ASN A 82 -8.36 -1.01 16.41
N ILE A 83 -7.61 -0.43 15.46
CA ILE A 83 -7.41 -0.99 14.12
C ILE A 83 -6.84 -2.41 14.29
N PRO A 84 -7.53 -3.46 13.77
CA PRO A 84 -7.07 -4.84 13.80
C PRO A 84 -5.62 -5.01 13.35
N ASP A 85 -4.90 -5.95 13.95
CA ASP A 85 -3.47 -6.29 13.75
C ASP A 85 -2.44 -5.20 14.09
N TYR A 86 -2.83 -3.92 14.05
CA TYR A 86 -1.94 -2.80 14.31
C TYR A 86 -2.05 -2.26 15.74
N GLY A 87 -3.21 -2.42 16.38
CA GLY A 87 -3.42 -1.97 17.77
C GLY A 87 -3.43 -0.45 17.94
N ILE A 88 -3.63 0.30 16.86
CA ILE A 88 -3.67 1.76 16.84
C ILE A 88 -5.12 2.21 17.05
N PRO A 89 -5.40 3.23 17.89
CA PRO A 89 -6.74 3.81 18.00
C PRO A 89 -7.25 4.33 16.66
N GLY A 90 -8.51 4.04 16.33
CA GLY A 90 -9.12 4.46 15.09
C GLY A 90 -10.60 4.11 14.98
N LYS A 91 -11.14 4.29 13.77
CA LYS A 91 -12.53 3.96 13.44
C LYS A 91 -12.58 2.59 12.77
N VAL A 92 -13.40 1.68 13.30
CA VAL A 92 -13.55 0.30 12.81
C VAL A 92 -14.96 0.04 12.33
N THR A 93 -15.09 -0.81 11.31
CA THR A 93 -16.41 -1.23 10.79
C THR A 93 -17.03 -2.29 11.67
N THR A 94 -18.35 -2.25 11.83
CA THR A 94 -19.16 -3.32 12.43
C THR A 94 -19.71 -4.32 11.41
N CYS A 95 -19.68 -3.98 10.11
CA CYS A 95 -20.39 -4.71 9.06
C CYS A 95 -19.52 -5.64 8.20
N CYS A 96 -18.38 -5.18 7.68
CA CYS A 96 -17.65 -5.91 6.63
C CYS A 96 -16.15 -6.06 6.84
N LYS A 97 -15.62 -5.66 8.01
CA LYS A 97 -14.19 -5.73 8.33
C LYS A 97 -13.33 -5.08 7.24
N MET A 98 -13.61 -3.82 6.94
CA MET A 98 -12.86 -3.02 5.99
C MET A 98 -12.13 -1.92 6.75
N PHE A 99 -10.82 -1.75 6.52
CA PHE A 99 -10.10 -0.64 7.09
C PHE A 99 -10.52 0.69 6.46
N HIS A 100 -10.56 1.72 7.29
CA HIS A 100 -10.91 3.08 6.93
C HIS A 100 -9.84 4.01 7.50
N LEU A 101 -8.68 4.05 6.84
CA LEU A 101 -7.47 4.65 7.38
C LEU A 101 -7.30 6.07 6.85
N PRO A 102 -7.28 7.09 7.72
CA PRO A 102 -6.74 8.40 7.40
C PRO A 102 -5.26 8.34 6.98
N PRO A 103 -4.76 9.36 6.28
CA PRO A 103 -3.35 9.48 5.91
C PRO A 103 -2.36 9.19 7.04
N SER A 104 -2.59 9.75 8.24
CA SER A 104 -1.68 9.56 9.38
C SER A 104 -1.56 8.10 9.81
N GLN A 105 -2.69 7.37 9.82
CA GLN A 105 -2.73 5.96 10.19
C GLN A 105 -2.06 5.10 9.14
N MET A 106 -2.29 5.39 7.85
CA MET A 106 -1.60 4.69 6.77
C MET A 106 -0.10 4.94 6.80
N LEU A 107 0.36 6.16 7.08
CA LEU A 107 1.78 6.47 7.28
C LEU A 107 2.38 5.67 8.43
N ALA A 108 1.68 5.58 9.57
CA ALA A 108 2.14 4.79 10.71
C ALA A 108 2.26 3.30 10.37
N ILE A 109 1.28 2.75 9.63
CA ILE A 109 1.29 1.36 9.17
C ILE A 109 2.43 1.11 8.19
N LEU A 110 2.57 1.94 7.14
CA LEU A 110 3.65 1.82 6.17
C LEU A 110 5.01 1.87 6.86
N LYS A 111 5.21 2.86 7.75
CA LYS A 111 6.44 2.98 8.53
C LYS A 111 6.72 1.72 9.34
N ARG A 112 5.73 1.18 10.07
CA ARG A 112 5.90 -0.07 10.83
C ARG A 112 6.28 -1.25 9.94
N THR A 113 5.70 -1.34 8.74
CA THR A 113 6.03 -2.43 7.81
C THR A 113 7.42 -2.29 7.17
N LEU A 114 7.96 -1.07 7.10
CA LEU A 114 9.32 -0.77 6.62
C LEU A 114 10.36 -0.96 7.73
N ASP A 115 10.04 -0.57 8.96
CA ASP A 115 10.89 -0.75 10.14
C ASP A 115 11.01 -2.24 10.54
N SER A 116 10.05 -3.05 10.11
CA SER A 116 10.03 -4.50 10.31
C SER A 116 9.77 -5.19 8.96
N PRO A 117 10.76 -5.23 8.05
CA PRO A 117 10.60 -5.82 6.74
C PRO A 117 10.17 -7.28 6.85
N PHE A 118 9.44 -7.78 5.86
CA PHE A 118 9.04 -9.20 5.85
C PHE A 118 10.32 -10.04 5.83
N GLN A 119 10.42 -11.05 6.70
CA GLN A 119 11.59 -11.94 6.67
C GLN A 119 11.59 -12.63 5.30
N LYS A 120 12.51 -12.22 4.42
CA LYS A 120 12.78 -12.94 3.18
C LYS A 120 13.21 -14.35 3.64
N PRO A 121 12.53 -15.43 3.21
CA PRO A 121 12.97 -16.76 3.55
C PRO A 121 14.45 -16.88 3.15
N SER A 122 15.32 -17.16 4.12
CA SER A 122 16.70 -17.44 3.82
C SER A 122 16.73 -18.66 2.90
N SER A 123 17.29 -18.50 1.71
CA SER A 123 17.50 -19.57 0.71
C SER A 123 16.25 -20.32 0.22
N GLY A 124 15.55 -19.73 -0.76
CA GLY A 124 14.70 -20.45 -1.71
C GLY A 124 15.24 -20.25 -3.12
N LYS A 125 16.01 -21.22 -3.62
CA LYS A 125 16.51 -21.25 -5.01
C LYS A 125 15.34 -21.20 -6.01
N HIS A 126 15.63 -20.63 -7.19
CA HIS A 126 14.87 -20.67 -8.45
C HIS A 126 13.83 -19.56 -8.65
N HIS A 127 14.26 -18.38 -9.15
CA HIS A 127 13.43 -17.60 -10.09
C HIS A 127 14.20 -16.65 -11.04
N PHE A 128 15.52 -16.83 -11.26
CA PHE A 128 16.30 -15.90 -12.10
C PHE A 128 17.38 -16.55 -12.99
N PHE A 129 17.19 -17.78 -13.49
CA PHE A 129 18.15 -18.35 -14.45
C PHE A 129 18.08 -17.68 -15.83
N PHE A 130 16.90 -17.23 -16.26
CA PHE A 130 16.75 -16.57 -17.56
C PHE A 130 17.28 -15.13 -17.58
N ILE A 131 17.09 -14.37 -16.51
CA ILE A 131 17.62 -12.99 -16.42
C ILE A 131 19.15 -13.00 -16.36
N ARG A 132 19.77 -13.89 -15.56
CA ARG A 132 21.24 -14.03 -15.54
C ARG A 132 21.86 -14.45 -16.88
N ALA A 133 21.12 -15.20 -17.71
CA ALA A 133 21.61 -15.64 -19.03
C ALA A 133 21.58 -14.51 -20.06
N ILE A 134 20.57 -13.64 -20.01
CA ILE A 134 20.51 -12.43 -20.84
C ILE A 134 21.54 -11.39 -20.34
N ASP A 135 21.71 -11.27 -19.02
CA ASP A 135 22.70 -10.38 -18.39
C ASP A 135 24.14 -10.73 -18.73
N ALA A 136 24.49 -12.02 -18.87
CA ALA A 136 25.83 -12.44 -19.25
C ALA A 136 26.18 -12.03 -20.69
N LEU A 137 25.16 -11.90 -21.55
CA LEU A 137 25.29 -11.49 -22.95
C LEU A 137 25.37 -9.97 -23.08
N VAL A 138 24.62 -9.21 -22.26
CA VAL A 138 24.57 -7.74 -22.29
C VAL A 138 25.74 -7.11 -21.53
N ASN A 139 26.15 -7.65 -20.36
CA ASN A 139 27.31 -7.14 -19.61
C ASN A 139 28.63 -7.28 -20.38
N LYS A 140 28.73 -8.27 -21.28
CA LYS A 140 29.90 -8.44 -22.15
C LYS A 140 29.97 -7.39 -23.28
N TRP A 141 28.85 -6.73 -23.58
CA TRP A 141 28.75 -5.74 -24.66
C TRP A 141 28.69 -4.28 -24.19
N PHE A 142 28.08 -4.00 -23.02
CA PHE A 142 27.77 -2.61 -22.65
C PHE A 142 28.42 -2.07 -21.37
N GLY A 143 29.09 -2.89 -20.55
CA GLY A 143 29.89 -2.39 -19.42
C GLY A 143 29.14 -1.51 -18.40
N GLU A 144 27.82 -1.46 -18.45
CA GLU A 144 27.01 -0.69 -17.52
C GLU A 144 26.84 -1.48 -16.24
N LYS A 145 27.26 -0.86 -15.13
CA LYS A 145 27.03 -1.37 -13.77
C LYS A 145 25.53 -1.65 -13.63
N MET A 146 25.18 -2.86 -13.18
CA MET A 146 23.82 -3.20 -12.82
C MET A 146 23.23 -2.08 -11.95
N PRO A 147 22.00 -1.61 -12.22
CA PRO A 147 21.34 -0.69 -11.32
C PRO A 147 21.29 -1.33 -9.93
N GLU A 148 21.63 -0.56 -8.91
CA GLU A 148 21.65 -0.98 -7.50
C GLU A 148 20.24 -1.38 -7.00
N VAL A 149 19.21 -1.06 -7.79
CA VAL A 149 17.79 -1.27 -7.52
C VAL A 149 17.22 -2.21 -8.58
N ASP A 150 16.53 -3.27 -8.14
CA ASP A 150 15.76 -4.15 -9.03
C ASP A 150 14.56 -3.36 -9.59
N PRO A 151 14.46 -3.14 -10.92
CA PRO A 151 13.34 -2.44 -11.53
C PRO A 151 11.98 -3.03 -11.17
N LEU A 152 11.92 -4.33 -10.84
CA LEU A 152 10.70 -5.02 -10.44
C LEU A 152 10.16 -4.55 -9.08
N ASP A 153 11.02 -4.04 -8.20
CA ASP A 153 10.65 -3.59 -6.86
C ASP A 153 9.84 -2.28 -6.88
N GLU A 154 9.91 -1.51 -7.97
CA GLU A 154 9.18 -0.25 -8.16
C GLU A 154 7.89 -0.40 -8.99
N ILE A 155 7.70 -1.55 -9.63
CA ILE A 155 6.58 -1.78 -10.56
C ILE A 155 5.23 -1.57 -9.88
N GLN A 156 5.06 -2.06 -8.65
CA GLN A 156 3.77 -1.95 -7.96
C GLN A 156 3.42 -0.50 -7.67
N TYR A 157 4.39 0.32 -7.24
CA TYR A 157 4.19 1.75 -7.10
C TYR A 157 3.84 2.40 -8.45
N ASN A 158 4.64 2.15 -9.48
CA ASN A 158 4.49 2.81 -10.78
C ASN A 158 3.15 2.47 -11.47
N LEU A 159 2.69 1.23 -11.38
CA LEU A 159 1.43 0.79 -12.01
C LEU A 159 0.19 1.24 -11.23
N HIS A 160 0.23 1.18 -9.90
CA HIS A 160 -0.98 1.26 -9.08
C HIS A 160 -1.10 2.55 -8.27
N LEU A 161 0.02 3.11 -7.81
CA LEU A 161 0.03 4.18 -6.81
C LEU A 161 0.45 5.54 -7.39
N LYS A 162 1.38 5.56 -8.34
CA LYS A 162 1.97 6.78 -8.90
C LYS A 162 0.91 7.80 -9.34
N LYS A 163 -0.06 7.36 -10.15
CA LYS A 163 -1.17 8.20 -10.66
C LYS A 163 -2.06 8.88 -9.59
N ILE A 164 -1.97 8.42 -8.34
CA ILE A 164 -2.75 8.94 -7.21
C ILE A 164 -1.94 10.04 -6.49
N PHE A 165 -0.62 9.91 -6.47
CA PHE A 165 0.28 10.77 -5.72
C PHE A 165 1.10 11.75 -6.59
N GLU A 166 1.17 11.56 -7.90
CA GLU A 166 1.90 12.38 -8.87
C GLU A 166 1.00 12.77 -10.03
#